data_AF-A0A0X8NXU3-F1
#
_entry.id   AF-A0A0X8NXU3-F1
#
_cell.length_a   1.000
_cell.length_b   1.000
_cell.length_c   1.000
_cell.angle_alpha   90.00
_cell.angle_beta   90.00
_cell.angle_gamma   90.00
#
_symmetry.space_group_name_H-M   'P 1'
#
loop_
_entity.id
_entity.type
_entity.pdbx_description
1 polymer ?
#
loop_
_entity_poly.entity_id
_entity_poly.type
_entity_poly.pdbx_seq_one_letter_code
_entity_poly.pdbx_strand_id
1 'polypeptide(L)'
;MAYAQPKISPEQELRMDLAGDVRAALRDGLYEVVRHVVAEPSRQPVAHAVYEGSIGNQALTEAFEAVAKAYAYGDTFGRIGELFTKFMDGASAQYVEDLADAIEDPERQLDLSFELPARRK
;
A
#
# COMPACT_ATOMS: atom_id res chain seq x y z
N MET A 1 28.55 -25.05 -14.30
CA MET A 1 28.36 -23.59 -14.14
C MET A 1 27.27 -23.41 -13.09
N ALA A 2 27.64 -23.16 -11.84
CA ALA A 2 26.68 -22.85 -10.80
C ALA A 2 26.23 -21.41 -11.00
N TYR A 3 24.97 -21.20 -11.37
CA TYR A 3 24.38 -19.87 -11.38
C TYR A 3 24.36 -19.39 -9.93
N ALA A 4 25.16 -18.36 -9.64
CA ALA A 4 25.04 -17.65 -8.38
C ALA A 4 23.64 -17.03 -8.36
N GLN A 5 22.73 -17.62 -7.58
CA GLN A 5 21.45 -16.98 -7.26
C GLN A 5 21.79 -15.60 -6.67
N PRO A 6 21.23 -14.49 -7.21
CA PRO A 6 21.44 -13.20 -6.60
C PRO A 6 20.92 -13.28 -5.16
N LYS A 7 21.82 -13.05 -4.19
CA LYS A 7 21.41 -12.91 -2.78
C LYS A 7 20.62 -11.63 -2.68
N ILE A 8 19.30 -11.77 -2.60
CA ILE A 8 18.38 -10.70 -2.26
C ILE A 8 18.77 -10.18 -0.86
N SER A 9 18.76 -8.86 -0.66
CA SER A 9 19.06 -8.28 0.65
C SER A 9 17.87 -8.47 1.61
N PRO A 10 18.09 -8.45 2.93
CA PRO A 10 16.98 -8.54 3.89
C PRO A 10 15.91 -7.47 3.67
N GLU A 11 16.30 -6.26 3.27
CA GLU A 11 15.38 -5.16 2.99
C GLU A 11 14.58 -5.43 1.70
N GLN A 12 15.16 -6.13 0.73
CA GLN A 12 14.43 -6.54 -0.48
C GLN A 12 13.45 -7.68 -0.18
N GLU A 13 13.82 -8.62 0.69
CA GLU A 13 12.94 -9.71 1.14
C GLU A 13 11.74 -9.15 1.92
N LEU A 14 11.97 -8.24 2.87
CA LEU A 14 10.92 -7.56 3.64
C LEU A 14 9.94 -6.80 2.73
N ARG A 15 10.47 -6.03 1.77
CA ARG A 15 9.64 -5.32 0.78
C ARG A 15 8.76 -6.28 -0.04
N MET A 16 9.31 -7.42 -0.45
CA MET A 16 8.56 -8.42 -1.23
C MET A 16 7.41 -9.04 -0.43
N ASP A 17 7.65 -9.37 0.84
CA ASP A 17 6.64 -9.94 1.72
C ASP A 17 5.53 -8.93 2.03
N LEU A 18 5.90 -7.69 2.40
CA LEU A 18 4.94 -6.61 2.64
C LEU A 18 4.10 -6.28 1.41
N ALA A 19 4.71 -6.26 0.22
CA ALA A 19 3.97 -6.05 -1.02
C ALA A 19 2.95 -7.17 -1.30
N GLY A 20 3.28 -8.42 -0.97
CA GLY A 20 2.36 -9.55 -1.04
C GLY A 20 1.18 -9.37 -0.11
N ASP A 21 1.45 -9.01 1.15
CA ASP A 21 0.44 -8.83 2.18
C ASP A 21 -0.50 -7.66 1.88
N VAL A 22 0.02 -6.50 1.47
CA VAL A 22 -0.78 -5.33 1.09
C VAL A 22 -1.71 -5.67 -0.08
N ARG A 23 -1.23 -6.40 -1.10
CA ARG A 23 -2.07 -6.82 -2.24
C ARG A 23 -3.19 -7.76 -1.80
N ALA A 24 -2.90 -8.72 -0.93
CA ALA A 24 -3.93 -9.59 -0.37
C ALA A 24 -4.94 -8.78 0.46
N ALA A 25 -4.46 -7.84 1.26
CA ALA A 25 -5.27 -6.99 2.12
C ALA A 25 -6.21 -6.07 1.31
N LEU A 26 -5.71 -5.49 0.20
CA LEU A 26 -6.53 -4.72 -0.74
C LEU A 26 -7.60 -5.58 -1.41
N ARG A 27 -7.26 -6.80 -1.85
CA ARG A 27 -8.21 -7.74 -2.45
C ARG A 27 -9.32 -8.12 -1.48
N ASP A 28 -8.97 -8.37 -0.23
CA ASP A 28 -9.89 -8.89 0.79
C ASP A 28 -10.57 -7.78 1.60
N GLY A 29 -10.29 -6.50 1.29
CA GLY A 29 -10.90 -5.34 1.93
C GLY A 29 -10.57 -5.21 3.41
N LEU A 30 -9.33 -5.55 3.78
CA LEU A 30 -8.86 -5.53 5.16
C LEU A 30 -8.61 -4.10 5.68
N TYR A 31 -8.50 -4.00 7.00
CA TYR A 31 -7.99 -2.82 7.68
C TYR A 31 -6.49 -2.97 7.90
N GLU A 32 -5.78 -1.88 7.70
CA GLU A 32 -4.47 -1.68 8.27
C GLU A 32 -4.61 -1.31 9.74
N VAL A 33 -3.80 -1.94 10.57
CA VAL A 33 -3.74 -1.69 12.01
C VAL A 33 -2.29 -1.37 12.37
N VAL A 34 -2.04 -0.10 12.69
CA VAL A 34 -0.71 0.39 13.11
C VAL A 34 -0.71 0.60 14.61
N ARG A 35 0.12 -0.16 15.31
CA ARG A 35 0.33 -0.03 16.76
C ARG A 35 1.61 0.76 17.00
N HIS A 36 1.46 1.89 17.66
CA HIS A 36 2.57 2.75 18.06
C HIS A 36 2.92 2.46 19.52
N VAL A 37 4.20 2.59 19.88
CA VAL A 37 4.63 2.43 21.28
C VAL A 37 4.03 3.50 22.20
N VAL A 38 3.79 4.70 21.66
CA VAL A 38 3.40 5.89 22.43
C VAL A 38 1.97 6.36 22.21
N ALA A 39 1.19 5.68 21.35
CA ALA A 39 -0.16 6.10 20.97
C ALA A 39 -1.12 4.91 20.82
N GLU A 40 -2.42 5.20 20.83
CA GLU A 40 -3.44 4.19 20.57
C GLU A 40 -3.31 3.61 19.15
N PRO A 41 -3.67 2.33 18.94
CA PRO A 41 -3.66 1.72 17.62
C PRO A 41 -4.52 2.48 16.63
N SER A 42 -3.93 2.87 15.49
CA SER A 42 -4.68 3.41 14.36
C SER A 42 -5.27 2.26 13.54
N ARG A 43 -6.51 2.44 13.07
CA ARG A 43 -7.18 1.49 12.17
C ARG A 43 -7.86 2.21 11.03
N GLN A 44 -7.51 1.82 9.81
CA GLN A 44 -8.16 2.36 8.61
C GLN A 44 -8.20 1.35 7.47
N PRO A 45 -9.16 1.47 6.52
CA PRO A 45 -9.17 0.60 5.34
C PRO A 45 -7.83 0.69 4.62
N VAL A 46 -7.28 -0.44 4.18
CA VAL A 46 -5.96 -0.46 3.50
C VAL A 46 -5.96 0.46 2.27
N ALA A 47 -7.07 0.47 1.51
CA ALA A 47 -7.21 1.37 0.37
C ALA A 47 -7.12 2.85 0.76
N HIS A 48 -7.57 3.21 1.96
CA HIS A 48 -7.47 4.59 2.46
C HIS A 48 -6.03 4.92 2.85
N ALA A 49 -5.35 4.03 3.57
CA ALA A 49 -3.96 4.25 3.96
C ALA A 49 -3.01 4.38 2.77
N VAL A 50 -3.18 3.52 1.76
CA VAL A 50 -2.41 3.60 0.51
C VAL A 50 -2.67 4.93 -0.21
N TYR A 51 -3.92 5.40 -0.21
CA TYR A 51 -4.25 6.71 -0.76
C TYR A 51 -3.59 7.83 0.04
N GLU A 52 -3.67 7.83 1.37
CA GLU A 52 -3.04 8.86 2.20
C GLU A 52 -1.52 8.89 2.04
N GLY A 53 -0.86 7.73 2.00
CA GLY A 53 0.58 7.62 1.75
C GLY A 53 0.98 8.10 0.36
N SER A 54 0.07 8.07 -0.62
CA SER A 54 0.34 8.61 -1.96
C SER A 54 0.34 10.15 -2.02
N ILE A 55 -0.23 10.82 -1.01
CA ILE A 55 -0.32 12.29 -0.96
C ILE A 55 1.08 12.88 -0.83
N GLY A 56 1.40 13.83 -1.72
CA GLY A 56 2.73 14.46 -1.77
C GLY A 56 3.66 13.85 -2.81
N ASN A 57 3.34 12.67 -3.36
CA ASN A 57 3.98 12.16 -4.57
C ASN A 57 3.24 12.68 -5.81
N GLN A 58 3.89 13.59 -6.55
CA GLN A 58 3.29 14.23 -7.71
C GLN A 58 2.83 13.22 -8.77
N ALA A 59 3.62 12.19 -9.07
CA ALA A 59 3.29 11.21 -10.09
C ALA A 59 2.06 10.36 -9.70
N LEU A 60 1.94 10.00 -8.42
CA LEU A 60 0.77 9.27 -7.93
C LEU A 60 -0.47 10.16 -7.87
N THR A 61 -0.30 11.43 -7.50
CA THR A 61 -1.37 12.44 -7.53
C THR A 61 -1.92 12.63 -8.94
N GLU A 62 -1.04 12.80 -9.93
CA GLU A 62 -1.43 12.92 -11.35
C GLU A 62 -2.12 11.64 -11.86
N ALA A 63 -1.64 10.46 -11.45
CA ALA A 63 -2.29 9.19 -11.79
C ALA A 63 -3.71 9.10 -11.20
N PHE A 64 -3.91 9.51 -9.96
CA PHE A 64 -5.23 9.57 -9.33
C PHE A 64 -6.16 10.57 -10.04
N GLU A 65 -5.66 11.76 -10.35
CA GLU A 65 -6.41 12.78 -11.12
C GLU A 65 -6.85 12.23 -12.48
N ALA A 66 -6.01 11.44 -13.16
CA ALA A 66 -6.38 10.80 -14.42
C ALA A 66 -7.54 9.81 -14.25
N VAL A 67 -7.57 9.03 -13.16
CA VAL A 67 -8.70 8.15 -12.83
C VAL A 67 -9.97 8.95 -12.57
N ALA A 68 -9.88 9.97 -11.72
CA ALA A 68 -11.02 10.82 -11.37
C ALA A 68 -11.59 11.53 -12.61
N LYS A 69 -10.70 12.00 -13.49
CA LYS A 69 -11.05 12.62 -14.76
C LYS A 69 -11.78 11.63 -15.67
N ALA A 70 -11.23 10.43 -15.89
CA ALA A 70 -11.88 9.40 -16.71
C ALA A 70 -13.29 9.05 -16.20
N TYR A 71 -13.44 8.92 -14.87
CA TYR A 71 -14.75 8.70 -14.25
C TYR A 71 -15.72 9.87 -14.52
N ALA A 72 -15.28 11.11 -14.32
CA ALA A 72 -16.10 12.31 -14.50
C ALA A 72 -16.55 12.51 -15.97
N TYR A 73 -15.74 12.09 -16.93
CA TYR A 73 -16.10 12.12 -18.36
C TYR A 73 -16.99 10.94 -18.78
N GLY A 74 -17.27 9.98 -17.89
CA GLY A 74 -18.06 8.80 -18.22
C GLY A 74 -17.35 7.84 -19.17
N ASP A 75 -16.01 7.74 -19.07
CA ASP A 75 -15.25 6.75 -19.82
C ASP A 75 -15.72 5.32 -19.53
N THR A 76 -15.34 4.38 -20.40
CA THR A 76 -15.67 2.97 -20.21
C THR A 76 -15.13 2.43 -18.89
N PHE A 77 -15.88 1.51 -18.26
CA PHE A 77 -15.44 0.79 -17.06
C PHE A 77 -14.05 0.15 -17.21
N GLY A 78 -13.74 -0.38 -18.39
CA GLY A 78 -12.42 -0.96 -18.67
C GLY A 78 -11.28 0.06 -18.61
N ARG A 79 -11.49 1.27 -19.14
CA ARG A 79 -10.49 2.34 -19.10
C ARG A 79 -10.28 2.88 -17.68
N ILE A 80 -11.37 3.11 -16.95
CA ILE A 80 -11.31 3.56 -15.55
C ILE A 80 -10.58 2.51 -14.71
N GLY A 81 -10.92 1.22 -14.90
CA GLY A 81 -10.24 0.11 -14.24
C GLY A 81 -8.74 0.05 -14.53
N GLU A 82 -8.33 0.19 -15.79
CA GLU A 82 -6.91 0.21 -16.17
C GLU A 82 -6.14 1.34 -15.48
N LEU A 83 -6.69 2.56 -15.48
CA LEU A 83 -6.07 3.72 -14.85
C LEU A 83 -6.00 3.53 -13.33
N PHE A 84 -7.07 3.00 -12.74
CA PHE A 84 -7.14 2.75 -11.30
C PHE A 84 -6.13 1.70 -10.86
N THR A 85 -5.98 0.60 -11.61
CA THR A 85 -4.95 -0.41 -11.35
C THR A 85 -3.56 0.18 -11.39
N LYS A 86 -3.24 1.02 -12.39
CA LYS A 86 -1.92 1.68 -12.49
C LYS A 86 -1.64 2.59 -11.29
N PHE A 87 -2.62 3.37 -10.86
CA PHE A 87 -2.51 4.19 -9.66
C PHE A 87 -2.26 3.32 -8.43
N MET A 88 -3.07 2.28 -8.22
CA MET A 88 -2.96 1.39 -7.05
C MET A 88 -1.63 0.61 -7.01
N ASP A 89 -1.12 0.17 -8.16
CA ASP A 89 0.18 -0.49 -8.25
C ASP A 89 1.31 0.45 -7.82
N GLY A 90 1.29 1.70 -8.28
CA GLY A 90 2.28 2.71 -7.87
C GLY A 90 2.15 3.11 -6.41
N ALA A 91 0.93 3.36 -5.94
CA ALA A 91 0.68 3.81 -4.58
C ALA A 91 0.98 2.72 -3.54
N SER A 92 0.64 1.46 -3.84
CA SER A 92 0.98 0.33 -2.96
C SER A 92 2.50 0.09 -2.90
N ALA A 93 3.22 0.26 -4.01
CA ALA A 93 4.68 0.16 -4.01
C ALA A 93 5.33 1.26 -3.15
N GLN A 94 4.91 2.52 -3.32
CA GLN A 94 5.39 3.63 -2.49
C GLN A 94 5.12 3.39 -1.01
N TYR A 95 3.89 2.97 -0.69
CA TYR A 95 3.50 2.66 0.68
C TYR A 95 4.39 1.60 1.34
N VAL A 96 4.77 0.55 0.59
CA VAL A 96 5.68 -0.49 1.09
C VAL A 96 7.09 0.05 1.34
N GLU A 97 7.61 0.89 0.45
CA GLU A 97 8.92 1.53 0.62
C GLU A 97 8.93 2.40 1.89
N ASP A 98 7.94 3.27 2.05
CA ASP A 98 7.85 4.18 3.20
C ASP A 98 7.70 3.41 4.52
N LEU A 99 6.97 2.30 4.51
CA LEU A 99 6.79 1.46 5.68
C LEU A 99 8.05 0.67 6.03
N ALA A 100 8.75 0.11 5.04
CA ALA A 100 10.01 -0.59 5.27
C ALA A 100 11.03 0.35 5.92
N ASP A 101 11.17 1.56 5.39
CA ASP A 101 12.03 2.59 5.97
C ASP A 101 11.62 2.95 7.41
N ALA A 102 10.31 3.02 7.68
CA ALA A 102 9.80 3.35 9.01
C ALA A 102 9.94 2.22 10.04
N ILE A 103 9.92 0.95 9.63
CA ILE A 103 10.18 -0.21 10.50
C ILE A 103 11.65 -0.28 10.90
N GLU A 104 12.56 0.12 10.00
CA GLU A 104 14.00 0.18 10.28
C GLU A 104 14.39 1.36 11.19
N ASP A 105 13.52 2.37 11.33
CA ASP A 105 13.73 3.52 12.22
C ASP A 105 13.54 3.13 13.70
N PRO A 106 14.62 3.11 14.51
CA PRO A 106 14.55 2.70 15.92
C PRO A 106 13.68 3.63 16.79
N GLU A 107 13.42 4.86 16.33
CA GLU A 107 12.62 5.85 17.04
C GLU A 107 11.12 5.69 16.78
N ARG A 108 10.73 5.05 15.67
CA ARG A 108 9.32 4.92 15.26
C ARG A 108 8.62 3.69 15.80
N GLN A 109 9.35 2.59 16.02
CA GLN A 109 8.85 1.30 16.54
C GLN A 109 7.38 1.02 16.19
N LEU A 110 7.16 0.75 14.91
CA LEU A 110 5.83 0.48 14.36
C LEU A 110 5.60 -1.02 14.28
N ASP A 111 4.50 -1.49 14.87
CA ASP A 111 3.96 -2.83 14.60
C ASP A 111 2.75 -2.71 13.68
N LEU A 112 2.83 -3.35 12.51
CA LEU A 112 1.80 -3.31 11.49
C LEU A 112 1.17 -4.69 11.30
N SER A 113 -0.15 -4.72 11.23
CA SER A 113 -0.91 -5.94 10.91
C SER A 113 -2.13 -5.63 10.07
N PHE A 114 -2.57 -6.61 9.27
CA PHE A 114 -3.80 -6.53 8.50
C PHE A 114 -4.89 -7.35 9.17
N GLU A 115 -6.06 -6.75 9.38
CA GLU A 115 -7.19 -7.39 10.06
C GLU A 115 -8.47 -7.29 9.24
N LEU A 116 -9.33 -8.31 9.33
CA LEU A 116 -10.67 -8.25 8.75
C LEU A 116 -11.50 -7.13 9.39
N PRO A 117 -12.41 -6.49 8.62
CA PRO A 117 -13.45 -5.66 9.19
C PRO A 117 -14.16 -6.36 10.33
N ALA A 118 -14.32 -5.68 11.48
CA ALA A 118 -15.16 -6.20 12.55
C ALA A 118 -16.57 -6.46 11.96
N ARG A 119 -17.03 -7.72 11.99
CA ARG A 119 -18.39 -8.05 11.55
C ARG A 119 -19.37 -7.29 12.44
N ARG A 120 -20.12 -6.35 11.86
CA ARG A 120 -21.27 -5.73 12.55
C ARG A 120 -22.26 -6.87 12.86
N LYS A 121 -22.54 -7.08 14.14
CA LYS A 121 -23.58 -8.01 14.61
C LYS A 121 -24.96 -7.49 14.26
#